data_AF-A0A942E9D7-F1
#
_entry.id   AF-A0A942E9D7-F1
#
_cell.length_a   1.000
_cell.length_b   1.000
_cell.length_c   1.000
_cell.angle_alpha   90.00
_cell.angle_beta   90.00
_cell.angle_gamma   90.00
#
_symmetry.space_group_name_H-M   'P 1'
#
loop_
_entity.id
_entity.type
_entity.pdbx_description
1 polymer ?
#
loop_
_entity_poly.entity_id
_entity_poly.type
_entity_poly.pdbx_seq_one_letter_code
_entity_poly.pdbx_strand_id
1 'polypeptide(L)'
;MQHRIRRGAATTIVTSLMLLGAFVSPVLAGTASFVTLHYSADRFVPHFHFDGPVIEGDAKALAALIDSFVDCEPELLDIRGSNCAIVTLNSPGGDYIEGLRLAALMRDRAIGTVVEDTAQCYSACAFAFLGGSGYARQQGIGAYIDRMIEPGGILGFHAPYFASDALDGLVADFGMDDVLGASRDDIALMIQQLVQWNVNANALSYIASMGPSQTYDIVEGEDYAMLWAQLPPAPLYYWNSNTADALRNACINLLAYHLDSWPSDVVEKVALAPETNLANNEQGHSLSGFRLTTHSPLEPSYCALPHEQFDLNGDIDLALLTAPGVSGAARPLVSLFSRGDGWSTMGTGGDPVRRYLQKGSMSQLFVPVRGAVESDFVKFMDYLPLRKFARFNAYSMIDDTVEFAASPLPMSVLGENANARVMSYGQQQIVVQAGSQLLYTTARQEHANRTDVDVTLTTDFENGFVVGGYYFSGRPYLWVGLKGENGAAVVVRIETPEMPQDMTAALIEQEEIACSFSLHGHRLDCS
;
A
#
# COMPACT_ATOMS: atom_id res chain seq x y z
N MET A 1 71.72 11.57 48.53
CA MET A 1 72.45 11.24 47.28
C MET A 1 71.73 11.88 46.10
N GLN A 2 72.49 12.64 45.31
CA GLN A 2 72.25 13.05 43.91
C GLN A 2 71.07 13.99 43.56
N HIS A 3 71.40 15.28 43.59
CA HIS A 3 71.20 16.28 42.52
C HIS A 3 70.51 15.83 41.22
N ARG A 4 69.58 16.63 40.67
CA ARG A 4 69.87 17.83 39.84
C ARG A 4 68.60 18.57 39.39
N ILE A 5 68.78 19.89 39.32
CA ILE A 5 67.89 20.92 38.81
C ILE A 5 67.83 20.89 37.28
N ARG A 6 66.66 21.18 36.68
CA ARG A 6 66.55 21.97 35.43
C ARG A 6 65.28 22.83 35.44
N ARG A 7 65.50 24.14 35.30
CA ARG A 7 64.51 25.19 35.04
C ARG A 7 64.09 25.16 33.56
N GLY A 8 62.86 25.53 33.24
CA GLY A 8 62.41 25.83 31.88
C GLY A 8 61.03 26.50 31.84
N ALA A 9 61.05 27.81 31.61
CA ALA A 9 60.05 28.69 30.99
C ALA A 9 58.54 28.54 31.29
N ALA A 10 57.99 29.61 31.84
CA ALA A 10 56.57 29.92 31.82
C ALA A 10 56.13 30.29 30.39
N THR A 11 55.09 29.63 29.89
CA THR A 11 54.35 30.03 28.69
C THR A 11 52.88 30.15 29.07
N THR A 12 52.40 31.39 29.12
CA THR A 12 51.00 31.75 29.29
C THR A 12 50.24 31.29 28.04
N ILE A 13 49.49 30.20 28.12
CA ILE A 13 48.51 29.82 27.09
C ILE A 13 47.20 30.49 27.45
N VAL A 14 46.83 31.49 26.66
CA VAL A 14 45.49 32.07 26.62
C VAL A 14 44.55 30.97 26.10
N THR A 15 43.70 30.44 26.97
CA THR A 15 42.65 29.50 26.60
C THR A 15 41.57 30.27 25.85
N SER A 16 41.63 30.26 24.51
CA SER A 16 40.52 30.67 23.66
C SER A 16 39.33 29.77 23.93
N LEU A 17 38.29 30.35 24.53
CA LEU A 17 36.97 29.76 24.71
C LEU A 17 36.34 29.62 23.31
N MET A 18 36.56 28.48 22.64
CA MET A 18 35.80 28.11 21.46
C MET A 18 34.37 27.79 21.91
N LEU A 19 33.47 28.75 21.72
CA LEU A 19 32.04 28.50 21.64
C LEU A 19 31.79 27.52 20.49
N LEU A 20 31.68 26.22 20.79
CA LEU A 20 31.00 25.28 19.91
C LEU A 20 29.53 25.69 19.88
N GLY A 21 29.16 26.47 18.86
CA GLY A 21 27.76 26.63 18.49
C GLY A 21 27.23 25.25 18.13
N ALA A 22 26.17 24.83 18.82
CA ALA A 22 25.37 23.70 18.40
C ALA A 22 24.83 24.03 17.00
N PHE A 23 25.33 23.32 15.99
CA PHE A 23 24.69 23.31 14.68
C PHE A 23 23.38 22.53 14.86
N VAL A 24 22.29 23.25 15.13
CA VAL A 24 20.94 22.73 14.91
C VAL A 24 20.79 22.70 13.39
N SER A 25 21.02 21.54 12.79
CA SER A 25 20.64 21.33 11.39
C SER A 25 19.15 21.60 11.28
N PRO A 26 18.67 22.42 10.32
CA PRO A 26 17.25 22.55 10.08
C PRO A 26 16.71 21.16 9.76
N VAL A 27 15.77 20.67 10.56
CA VAL A 27 14.96 19.50 10.20
C VAL A 27 14.18 19.94 8.97
N LEU A 28 14.58 19.45 7.79
CA LEU A 28 13.83 19.69 6.56
C LEU A 28 12.47 19.01 6.72
N ALA A 29 11.40 19.74 6.41
CA ALA A 29 10.04 19.19 6.41
C ALA A 29 9.93 17.96 5.51
N GLY A 30 8.95 17.10 5.81
CA GLY A 30 8.50 16.09 4.87
C GLY A 30 8.09 16.73 3.55
N THR A 31 8.30 16.00 2.46
CA THR A 31 7.99 16.41 1.10
C THR A 31 6.97 15.45 0.49
N ALA A 32 5.87 16.01 -0.01
CA ALA A 32 4.89 15.28 -0.79
C ALA A 32 5.08 15.62 -2.28
N SER A 33 5.06 14.62 -3.15
CA SER A 33 5.22 14.80 -4.59
C SER A 33 4.29 13.90 -5.40
N PHE A 34 3.91 14.36 -6.59
CA PHE A 34 3.23 13.53 -7.58
C PHE A 34 4.26 12.71 -8.35
N VAL A 35 3.98 11.41 -8.52
CA VAL A 35 4.91 10.46 -9.16
C VAL A 35 4.40 10.05 -10.54
N THR A 36 3.21 9.48 -10.64
CA THR A 36 2.62 9.04 -11.92
C THR A 36 1.09 9.10 -11.91
N LEU A 37 0.48 9.09 -13.11
CA LEU A 37 -0.99 9.03 -13.23
C LEU A 37 -1.58 7.70 -12.76
N HIS A 38 -0.81 6.63 -12.88
CA HIS A 38 -1.25 5.29 -12.52
C HIS A 38 -0.09 4.57 -11.81
N TYR A 39 -0.32 4.16 -10.56
CA TYR A 39 0.65 3.45 -9.73
C TYR A 39 1.01 2.07 -10.31
N SER A 40 0.01 1.22 -10.56
CA SER A 40 0.22 -0.11 -11.14
C SER A 40 -1.02 -0.60 -11.89
N ALA A 41 -0.88 -1.72 -12.60
CA ALA A 41 -2.00 -2.38 -13.27
C ALA A 41 -3.06 -2.91 -12.28
N ASP A 42 -2.69 -3.18 -11.03
CA ASP A 42 -3.58 -3.67 -9.97
C ASP A 42 -4.28 -2.52 -9.21
N ARG A 43 -3.62 -1.36 -9.15
CA ARG A 43 -4.10 -0.13 -8.51
C ARG A 43 -3.93 1.01 -9.49
N PHE A 44 -4.85 1.07 -10.45
CA PHE A 44 -4.79 1.95 -11.62
C PHE A 44 -5.25 3.38 -11.31
N VAL A 45 -4.55 4.03 -10.38
CA VAL A 45 -4.92 5.34 -9.80
C VAL A 45 -3.68 6.21 -9.62
N PRO A 46 -3.84 7.54 -9.44
CA PRO A 46 -2.72 8.46 -9.23
C PRO A 46 -1.80 8.06 -8.08
N HIS A 47 -0.49 8.20 -8.30
CA HIS A 47 0.57 7.87 -7.36
C HIS A 47 1.24 9.13 -6.81
N PHE A 48 1.30 9.23 -5.49
CA PHE A 48 2.03 10.24 -4.75
C PHE A 48 3.09 9.60 -3.85
N HIS A 49 4.11 10.36 -3.51
CA HIS A 49 5.17 9.93 -2.61
C HIS A 49 5.33 10.94 -1.47
N PHE A 50 5.48 10.42 -0.25
CA PHE A 50 5.82 11.19 0.94
C PHE A 50 7.22 10.76 1.44
N ASP A 51 8.15 11.71 1.47
CA ASP A 51 9.54 11.50 1.89
C ASP A 51 9.96 12.48 2.98
N GLY A 52 10.68 12.01 4.00
CA GLY A 52 11.25 12.86 5.04
C GLY A 52 10.45 12.85 6.36
N PRO A 53 10.85 13.64 7.36
CA PRO A 53 10.25 13.59 8.70
C PRO A 53 8.81 14.12 8.67
N VAL A 54 7.94 13.51 9.46
CA VAL A 54 6.55 13.94 9.65
C VAL A 54 6.53 15.17 10.57
N ILE A 55 5.99 16.29 10.09
CA ILE A 55 5.87 17.54 10.86
C ILE A 55 4.49 18.16 10.71
N GLU A 56 4.08 18.98 11.69
CA GLU A 56 2.77 19.65 11.67
C GLU A 56 2.49 20.36 10.32
N GLY A 57 1.35 20.04 9.69
CA GLY A 57 0.90 20.62 8.44
C GLY A 57 1.09 19.72 7.21
N ASP A 58 1.86 18.65 7.31
CA ASP A 58 2.09 17.68 6.23
C ASP A 58 0.79 17.05 5.69
N ALA A 59 -0.16 16.71 6.57
CA ALA A 59 -1.46 16.17 6.16
C ALA A 59 -2.22 17.18 5.30
N LYS A 60 -2.20 18.47 5.67
CA LYS A 60 -2.83 19.52 4.88
C LYS A 60 -2.11 19.73 3.54
N ALA A 61 -0.78 19.70 3.54
CA ALA A 61 0.01 19.85 2.32
C ALA A 61 -0.24 18.69 1.35
N LEU A 62 -0.25 17.45 1.85
CA LEU A 62 -0.55 16.27 1.06
C LEU A 62 -1.99 16.29 0.51
N ALA A 63 -2.97 16.69 1.33
CA ALA A 63 -4.35 16.85 0.89
C ALA A 63 -4.48 17.84 -0.28
N ALA A 64 -3.84 19.01 -0.15
CA ALA A 64 -3.85 20.04 -1.20
C ALA A 64 -3.14 19.57 -2.48
N LEU A 65 -2.06 18.80 -2.36
CA LEU A 65 -1.40 18.19 -3.50
C LEU A 65 -2.33 17.21 -4.21
N ILE A 66 -2.95 16.28 -3.48
CA ILE A 66 -3.88 15.30 -4.04
C ILE A 66 -5.05 16.00 -4.74
N ASP A 67 -5.63 17.05 -4.12
CA ASP A 67 -6.75 17.82 -4.68
C ASP A 67 -6.41 18.51 -6.01
N SER A 68 -5.12 18.76 -6.27
CA SER A 68 -4.67 19.37 -7.53
C SER A 68 -4.54 18.37 -8.70
N PHE A 69 -4.68 17.06 -8.42
CA PHE A 69 -4.59 15.99 -9.41
C PHE A 69 -5.76 15.00 -9.38
N VAL A 70 -6.61 15.01 -8.35
CA VAL A 70 -7.62 13.97 -8.12
C VAL A 70 -8.99 14.61 -7.86
N ASP A 71 -9.94 14.32 -8.73
CA ASP A 71 -11.38 14.52 -8.49
C ASP A 71 -12.01 13.15 -8.24
N CYS A 72 -12.20 12.80 -6.96
CA CYS A 72 -12.68 11.49 -6.55
C CYS A 72 -13.59 11.62 -5.32
N GLU A 73 -14.79 11.07 -5.43
CA GLU A 73 -15.72 10.89 -4.32
C GLU A 73 -15.75 9.38 -3.99
N PRO A 74 -15.24 8.94 -2.83
CA PRO A 74 -15.15 7.51 -2.48
C PRO A 74 -16.47 6.75 -2.65
N GLU A 75 -17.59 7.38 -2.31
CA GLU A 75 -18.94 6.81 -2.40
C GLU A 75 -19.38 6.49 -3.84
N LEU A 76 -18.70 7.06 -4.84
CA LEU A 76 -18.97 6.85 -6.27
C LEU A 76 -18.05 5.79 -6.90
N LEU A 77 -17.09 5.25 -6.15
CA LEU A 77 -16.19 4.19 -6.62
C LEU A 77 -16.93 2.88 -6.96
N ASP A 78 -16.25 2.03 -7.74
CA ASP A 78 -16.80 0.80 -8.28
C ASP A 78 -17.31 -0.17 -7.20
N ILE A 79 -18.29 -1.00 -7.56
CA ILE A 79 -18.82 -2.06 -6.70
C ILE A 79 -17.73 -3.07 -6.31
N ARG A 80 -16.71 -3.27 -7.16
CA ARG A 80 -15.57 -4.16 -6.91
C ARG A 80 -14.49 -3.54 -6.00
N GLY A 81 -14.69 -2.30 -5.56
CA GLY A 81 -13.74 -1.54 -4.75
C GLY A 81 -12.62 -0.90 -5.57
N SER A 82 -12.17 0.28 -5.15
CA SER A 82 -10.99 0.96 -5.70
C SER A 82 -10.38 1.92 -4.67
N ASN A 83 -9.32 2.61 -5.05
CA ASN A 83 -8.76 3.74 -4.34
C ASN A 83 -8.99 5.03 -5.15
N CYS A 84 -8.89 6.18 -4.51
CA CYS A 84 -8.76 7.46 -5.21
C CYS A 84 -7.30 7.77 -5.60
N ALA A 85 -6.35 7.27 -4.80
CA ALA A 85 -4.92 7.45 -5.01
C ALA A 85 -4.13 6.38 -4.25
N ILE A 86 -2.83 6.29 -4.55
CA ILE A 86 -1.83 5.57 -3.76
C ILE A 86 -0.79 6.56 -3.25
N VAL A 87 -0.42 6.44 -1.97
CA VAL A 87 0.70 7.16 -1.37
C VAL A 87 1.79 6.16 -0.96
N THR A 88 2.98 6.28 -1.55
CA THR A 88 4.17 5.56 -1.06
C THR A 88 4.86 6.37 0.01
N LEU A 89 5.32 5.70 1.08
CA LEU A 89 5.79 6.33 2.32
C LEU A 89 7.25 5.96 2.60
N ASN A 90 8.09 6.98 2.79
CA ASN A 90 9.48 6.84 3.23
C ASN A 90 9.81 7.91 4.28
N SER A 91 9.75 7.57 5.56
CA SER A 91 9.94 8.54 6.63
C SER A 91 10.46 7.91 7.92
N PRO A 92 11.40 8.59 8.61
CA PRO A 92 11.82 8.20 9.95
C PRO A 92 10.75 8.44 11.02
N GLY A 93 9.59 8.99 10.64
CA GLY A 93 8.55 9.44 11.56
C GLY A 93 8.71 10.90 11.95
N GLY A 94 8.20 11.27 13.13
CA GLY A 94 8.17 12.65 13.60
C GLY A 94 6.95 12.91 14.49
N ASP A 95 6.21 13.97 14.19
CA ASP A 95 5.04 14.38 14.95
C ASP A 95 3.95 13.30 14.94
N TYR A 96 3.65 12.76 16.12
CA TYR A 96 2.71 11.65 16.27
C TYR A 96 1.28 12.02 15.87
N ILE A 97 0.82 13.20 16.28
CA ILE A 97 -0.54 13.67 15.99
C ILE A 97 -0.70 13.93 14.50
N GLU A 98 0.33 14.47 13.84
CA GLU A 98 0.34 14.62 12.39
C GLU A 98 0.35 13.27 11.68
N GLY A 99 1.08 12.28 12.17
CA GLY A 99 0.98 10.90 11.68
C GLY A 99 -0.44 10.35 11.72
N LEU A 100 -1.19 10.62 12.80
CA LEU A 100 -2.61 10.26 12.89
C LEU A 100 -3.50 11.08 11.94
N ARG A 101 -3.19 12.35 11.70
CA ARG A 101 -3.90 13.18 10.71
C ARG A 101 -3.67 12.69 9.29
N LEU A 102 -2.44 12.29 8.96
CA LEU A 102 -2.12 11.63 7.69
C LEU A 102 -2.94 10.33 7.55
N ALA A 103 -2.98 9.49 8.58
CA ALA A 103 -3.78 8.27 8.55
C ALA A 103 -5.28 8.54 8.32
N ALA A 104 -5.83 9.53 9.03
CA ALA A 104 -7.23 9.94 8.86
C ALA A 104 -7.49 10.45 7.44
N LEU A 105 -6.60 11.29 6.90
CA LEU A 105 -6.67 11.76 5.51
C LEU A 105 -6.72 10.58 4.52
N MET A 106 -5.84 9.59 4.68
CA MET A 106 -5.82 8.43 3.78
C MET A 106 -7.15 7.67 3.83
N ARG A 107 -7.72 7.54 5.03
CA ARG A 107 -8.98 6.82 5.23
C ARG A 107 -10.18 7.56 4.65
N ASP A 108 -10.28 8.85 4.94
CA ASP A 108 -11.38 9.70 4.50
C ASP A 108 -11.43 9.84 2.97
N ARG A 109 -10.28 9.68 2.31
CA ARG A 109 -10.15 9.82 0.85
C ARG A 109 -9.94 8.49 0.10
N ALA A 110 -10.13 7.34 0.76
CA ALA A 110 -9.93 6.02 0.17
C ALA A 110 -8.56 5.89 -0.54
N ILE A 111 -7.49 6.27 0.16
CA ILE A 111 -6.11 6.24 -0.34
C ILE A 111 -5.39 5.02 0.20
N GLY A 112 -4.85 4.21 -0.71
CA GLY A 112 -3.99 3.08 -0.33
C GLY A 112 -2.60 3.55 0.05
N THR A 113 -1.99 2.90 1.04
CA THR A 113 -0.63 3.23 1.50
C THR A 113 0.34 2.11 1.14
N VAL A 114 1.57 2.49 0.82
CA VAL A 114 2.60 1.54 0.43
C VAL A 114 3.94 1.90 1.07
N VAL A 115 4.63 0.92 1.65
CA VAL A 115 6.08 1.02 1.91
C VAL A 115 6.77 0.20 0.83
N GLU A 116 7.46 0.89 -0.08
CA GLU A 116 8.13 0.27 -1.23
C GLU A 116 9.43 -0.44 -0.82
N ASP A 117 9.99 -1.24 -1.73
CA ASP A 117 11.29 -1.86 -1.53
C ASP A 117 12.34 -0.82 -1.11
N THR A 118 13.17 -1.18 -0.13
CA THR A 118 14.19 -0.35 0.53
C THR A 118 13.68 0.89 1.27
N ALA A 119 12.40 1.23 1.18
CA ALA A 119 11.82 2.35 1.92
C ALA A 119 11.64 1.99 3.40
N GLN A 120 11.69 3.02 4.24
CA GLN A 120 11.56 2.86 5.69
C GLN A 120 10.46 3.79 6.19
N CYS A 121 9.53 3.26 6.97
CA CYS A 121 8.42 4.02 7.52
C CYS A 121 8.30 3.72 9.00
N TYR A 122 8.85 4.61 9.83
CA TYR A 122 8.93 4.45 11.27
C TYR A 122 7.97 5.38 12.01
N SER A 123 7.56 4.97 13.21
CA SER A 123 6.89 5.85 14.17
C SER A 123 5.62 6.50 13.59
N ALA A 124 5.50 7.84 13.60
CA ALA A 124 4.40 8.59 13.01
C ALA A 124 4.07 8.17 11.56
N CYS A 125 5.08 7.84 10.75
CA CYS A 125 4.87 7.30 9.40
C CYS A 125 4.17 5.95 9.46
N ALA A 126 4.59 5.07 10.36
CA ALA A 126 3.99 3.75 10.50
C ALA A 126 2.50 3.83 10.89
N PHE A 127 2.12 4.84 11.68
CA PHE A 127 0.71 5.14 11.95
C PHE A 127 -0.01 5.70 10.72
N ALA A 128 0.62 6.61 9.95
CA ALA A 128 0.08 7.09 8.67
C ALA A 128 -0.21 5.93 7.70
N PHE A 129 0.72 4.97 7.61
CA PHE A 129 0.56 3.75 6.81
C PHE A 129 -0.71 2.96 7.18
N LEU A 130 -1.04 2.84 8.46
CA LEU A 130 -2.20 2.06 8.89
C LEU A 130 -3.55 2.65 8.43
N GLY A 131 -3.59 3.94 8.08
CA GLY A 131 -4.76 4.60 7.50
C GLY A 131 -5.07 4.19 6.05
N GLY A 132 -4.18 3.43 5.40
CA GLY A 132 -4.36 2.95 4.03
C GLY A 132 -5.67 2.19 3.82
N SER A 133 -6.46 2.67 2.86
CA SER A 133 -7.79 2.15 2.59
C SER A 133 -8.20 2.27 1.13
N GLY A 134 -9.18 1.47 0.75
CA GLY A 134 -10.00 1.68 -0.43
C GLY A 134 -11.47 1.77 -0.05
N TYR A 135 -12.33 2.03 -1.03
CA TYR A 135 -13.78 2.05 -0.83
C TYR A 135 -14.49 1.26 -1.92
N ALA A 136 -15.53 0.53 -1.53
CA ALA A 136 -16.42 -0.17 -2.44
C ALA A 136 -17.88 0.19 -2.17
N ARG A 137 -18.60 0.58 -3.23
CA ARG A 137 -20.02 0.91 -3.16
C ARG A 137 -20.93 -0.31 -2.99
N GLN A 138 -20.37 -1.52 -2.99
CA GLN A 138 -21.11 -2.74 -2.69
C GLN A 138 -21.74 -2.63 -1.29
N GLN A 139 -23.06 -2.87 -1.21
CA GLN A 139 -23.77 -2.81 0.06
C GLN A 139 -23.13 -3.74 1.10
N GLY A 140 -22.85 -3.18 2.28
CA GLY A 140 -22.24 -3.89 3.39
C GLY A 140 -20.71 -3.91 3.39
N ILE A 141 -20.03 -3.37 2.37
CA ILE A 141 -18.57 -3.27 2.32
C ILE A 141 -18.09 -1.87 2.75
N GLY A 142 -18.30 -0.84 1.93
CA GLY A 142 -17.80 0.50 2.22
C GLY A 142 -16.26 0.57 2.24
N ALA A 143 -15.70 1.23 3.25
CA ALA A 143 -14.25 1.35 3.41
C ALA A 143 -13.61 0.00 3.82
N TYR A 144 -12.52 -0.37 3.16
CA TYR A 144 -11.76 -1.60 3.44
C TYR A 144 -10.25 -1.31 3.54
N ILE A 145 -9.49 -2.23 4.14
CA ILE A 145 -8.04 -2.05 4.33
C ILE A 145 -7.31 -2.18 2.99
N ASP A 146 -6.45 -1.21 2.70
CA ASP A 146 -5.54 -1.25 1.55
C ASP A 146 -4.19 -0.64 1.93
N ARG A 147 -3.33 -1.48 2.50
CA ARG A 147 -2.00 -1.11 2.98
C ARG A 147 -1.03 -2.21 2.61
N MET A 148 0.06 -1.88 1.93
CA MET A 148 0.95 -2.84 1.30
C MET A 148 2.41 -2.59 1.70
N ILE A 149 3.15 -3.65 1.99
CA ILE A 149 4.60 -3.57 2.18
C ILE A 149 5.23 -4.42 1.07
N GLU A 150 6.08 -3.80 0.26
CA GLU A 150 6.87 -4.52 -0.73
C GLU A 150 8.04 -5.24 -0.04
N PRO A 151 8.51 -6.37 -0.59
CA PRO A 151 9.70 -7.04 -0.08
C PRO A 151 10.88 -6.06 0.03
N GLY A 152 11.57 -6.06 1.17
CA GLY A 152 12.68 -5.15 1.46
C GLY A 152 12.27 -3.80 2.07
N GLY A 153 10.99 -3.45 2.03
CA GLY A 153 10.45 -2.32 2.79
C GLY A 153 10.37 -2.62 4.28
N ILE A 154 10.58 -1.60 5.12
CA ILE A 154 10.52 -1.75 6.59
C ILE A 154 9.48 -0.79 7.16
N LEU A 155 8.49 -1.36 7.83
CA LEU A 155 7.52 -0.64 8.64
C LEU A 155 7.84 -0.91 10.11
N GLY A 156 8.07 0.13 10.92
CA GLY A 156 8.50 -0.06 12.30
C GLY A 156 7.69 0.78 13.29
N PHE A 157 7.12 0.12 14.29
CA PHE A 157 6.32 0.76 15.33
C PHE A 157 7.09 0.92 16.63
N HIS A 158 6.86 2.02 17.33
CA HIS A 158 7.19 2.14 18.74
C HIS A 158 6.08 2.91 19.48
N ALA A 159 6.02 2.82 20.80
CA ALA A 159 5.04 3.58 21.58
C ALA A 159 5.32 5.10 21.49
N PRO A 160 4.29 5.97 21.47
CA PRO A 160 4.49 7.41 21.59
C PRO A 160 5.29 7.75 22.84
N TYR A 161 6.30 8.61 22.70
CA TYR A 161 7.15 9.02 23.82
C TYR A 161 7.56 10.49 23.69
N PHE A 162 7.84 11.12 24.84
CA PHE A 162 8.52 12.41 24.87
C PHE A 162 10.02 12.19 24.79
N ALA A 163 10.69 12.84 23.83
CA ALA A 163 12.13 12.76 23.69
C ALA A 163 12.83 13.12 25.02
N SER A 164 13.85 12.35 25.40
CA SER A 164 14.46 12.43 26.75
C SER A 164 15.06 13.81 27.07
N ASP A 165 15.50 14.54 26.05
CA ASP A 165 16.02 15.90 26.14
C ASP A 165 14.92 16.96 26.33
N ALA A 166 13.73 16.72 25.78
CA ALA A 166 12.54 17.53 26.02
C ALA A 166 11.86 17.19 27.36
N LEU A 167 12.02 15.96 27.85
CA LEU A 167 11.32 15.46 29.04
C LEU A 167 11.67 16.23 30.31
N ASP A 168 12.95 16.55 30.52
CA ASP A 168 13.38 17.33 31.70
C ASP A 168 12.77 18.73 31.71
N GLY A 169 12.67 19.38 30.54
CA GLY A 169 12.02 20.68 30.37
C GLY A 169 10.51 20.60 30.57
N LEU A 170 9.85 19.63 29.95
CA LEU A 170 8.41 19.41 30.09
C LEU A 170 7.99 19.12 31.54
N VAL A 171 8.78 18.29 32.24
CA VAL A 171 8.54 18.00 33.67
C VAL A 171 8.79 19.24 34.53
N ALA A 172 9.78 20.07 34.19
CA ALA A 172 10.02 21.32 34.90
C ALA A 172 8.90 22.35 34.70
N ASP A 173 8.33 22.42 33.49
CA ASP A 173 7.33 23.41 33.10
C ASP A 173 5.89 23.02 33.50
N PHE A 174 5.55 21.73 33.38
CA PHE A 174 4.18 21.23 33.56
C PHE A 174 4.04 20.25 34.73
N GLY A 175 5.13 19.75 35.29
CA GLY A 175 5.11 18.75 36.35
C GLY A 175 4.95 17.32 35.84
N MET A 176 5.43 16.36 36.64
CA MET A 176 5.49 14.94 36.26
C MET A 176 4.10 14.33 36.02
N ASP A 177 3.08 14.69 36.82
CA ASP A 177 1.75 14.10 36.72
C ASP A 177 1.05 14.48 35.40
N ASP A 178 1.22 15.73 34.94
CA ASP A 178 0.62 16.22 33.69
C ASP A 178 1.33 15.61 32.47
N VAL A 179 2.66 15.48 32.51
CA VAL A 179 3.45 14.82 31.45
C VAL A 179 3.10 13.33 31.33
N LEU A 180 3.00 12.62 32.47
CA LEU A 180 2.56 11.23 32.46
C LEU A 180 1.09 11.08 32.07
N GLY A 181 0.24 12.06 32.40
CA GLY A 181 -1.15 12.15 31.95
C GLY A 181 -1.25 12.24 30.43
N ALA A 182 -0.53 13.16 29.81
CA ALA A 182 -0.48 13.32 28.36
C ALA A 182 0.02 12.04 27.64
N SER A 183 1.07 11.39 28.16
CA SER A 183 1.56 10.12 27.60
C SER A 183 0.50 9.01 27.66
N ARG A 184 -0.30 8.96 28.74
CA ARG A 184 -1.39 7.98 28.85
C ARG A 184 -2.53 8.28 27.86
N ASP A 185 -2.84 9.54 27.65
CA ASP A 185 -3.86 9.97 26.69
C ASP A 185 -3.42 9.65 25.25
N ASP A 186 -2.14 9.83 24.92
CA ASP A 186 -1.58 9.46 23.61
C ASP A 186 -1.63 7.95 23.36
N ILE A 187 -1.31 7.13 24.37
CA ILE A 187 -1.43 5.67 24.27
C ILE A 187 -2.90 5.24 24.15
N ALA A 188 -3.81 5.88 24.87
CA ALA A 188 -5.24 5.60 24.77
C ALA A 188 -5.78 5.94 23.37
N LEU A 189 -5.38 7.10 22.82
CA LEU A 189 -5.69 7.51 21.46
C LEU A 189 -5.11 6.53 20.45
N MET A 190 -3.85 6.11 20.62
CA MET A 190 -3.21 5.08 19.79
C MET A 190 -4.05 3.81 19.75
N ILE A 191 -4.41 3.26 20.91
CA ILE A 191 -5.21 2.03 20.99
C ILE A 191 -6.56 2.21 20.30
N GLN A 192 -7.23 3.35 20.51
CA GLN A 192 -8.49 3.66 19.85
C GLN A 192 -8.36 3.65 18.32
N GLN A 193 -7.33 4.30 17.78
CA GLN A 193 -7.09 4.38 16.33
C GLN A 193 -6.74 3.02 15.74
N LEU A 194 -5.87 2.26 16.41
CA LEU A 194 -5.48 0.93 15.92
C LEU A 194 -6.67 -0.05 15.88
N VAL A 195 -7.57 0.02 16.86
CA VAL A 195 -8.85 -0.72 16.82
C VAL A 195 -9.71 -0.26 15.65
N GLN A 196 -9.83 1.05 15.44
CA GLN A 196 -10.58 1.63 14.31
C GLN A 196 -10.02 1.22 12.94
N TRP A 197 -8.71 1.03 12.83
CA TRP A 197 -8.01 0.61 11.61
C TRP A 197 -7.80 -0.91 11.53
N ASN A 198 -8.57 -1.66 12.32
CA ASN A 198 -8.67 -3.11 12.32
C ASN A 198 -7.31 -3.81 12.45
N VAL A 199 -6.41 -3.27 13.29
CA VAL A 199 -5.16 -3.95 13.66
C VAL A 199 -5.46 -5.06 14.67
N ASN A 200 -4.81 -6.22 14.54
CA ASN A 200 -5.01 -7.33 15.48
C ASN A 200 -4.64 -6.90 16.92
N ALA A 201 -5.50 -7.26 17.89
CA ALA A 201 -5.31 -6.91 19.29
C ALA A 201 -3.95 -7.36 19.86
N ASN A 202 -3.44 -8.51 19.40
CA ASN A 202 -2.14 -9.05 19.80
C ASN A 202 -0.96 -8.18 19.32
N ALA A 203 -1.07 -7.57 18.13
CA ALA A 203 -0.08 -6.60 17.66
C ALA A 203 -0.10 -5.31 18.49
N LEU A 204 -1.26 -4.89 19.01
CA LEU A 204 -1.39 -3.68 19.83
C LEU A 204 -0.51 -3.73 21.07
N SER A 205 -0.51 -4.87 21.77
CA SER A 205 0.31 -5.02 22.98
C SER A 205 1.81 -4.97 22.67
N TYR A 206 2.23 -5.49 21.52
CA TYR A 206 3.61 -5.42 21.09
C TYR A 206 4.01 -3.97 20.77
N ILE A 207 3.23 -3.28 19.93
CA ILE A 207 3.42 -1.87 19.58
C ILE A 207 3.53 -1.00 20.84
N ALA A 208 2.58 -1.15 21.77
CA ALA A 208 2.52 -0.38 23.00
C ALA A 208 3.66 -0.71 23.99
N SER A 209 4.30 -1.88 23.85
CA SER A 209 5.41 -2.32 24.72
C SER A 209 6.79 -1.85 24.24
N MET A 210 6.90 -1.34 23.00
CA MET A 210 8.17 -0.89 22.45
C MET A 210 8.62 0.43 23.09
N GLY A 211 9.80 0.41 23.72
CA GLY A 211 10.42 1.62 24.27
C GLY A 211 11.02 2.56 23.19
N PRO A 212 11.53 3.74 23.56
CA PRO A 212 12.00 4.77 22.62
C PRO A 212 13.13 4.35 21.66
N SER A 213 13.92 3.34 22.04
CA SER A 213 15.03 2.79 21.24
C SER A 213 14.73 1.40 20.67
N GLN A 214 13.48 0.95 20.78
CA GLN A 214 13.03 -0.34 20.30
C GLN A 214 11.98 -0.12 19.23
N THR A 215 11.97 -0.99 18.23
CA THR A 215 10.94 -1.00 17.20
C THR A 215 10.39 -2.40 17.05
N TYR A 216 9.09 -2.48 16.82
CA TYR A 216 8.42 -3.65 16.30
C TYR A 216 8.38 -3.51 14.78
N ASP A 217 9.37 -4.11 14.12
CA ASP A 217 9.53 -4.09 12.67
C ASP A 217 8.73 -5.22 12.02
N ILE A 218 8.05 -4.91 10.94
CA ILE A 218 7.16 -5.82 10.22
C ILE A 218 7.96 -6.51 9.14
N VAL A 219 8.59 -7.62 9.51
CA VAL A 219 9.56 -8.33 8.67
C VAL A 219 9.24 -9.82 8.52
N GLU A 220 8.59 -10.43 9.51
CA GLU A 220 8.21 -11.84 9.47
C GLU A 220 6.80 -12.03 8.93
N GLY A 221 6.49 -13.21 8.37
CA GLY A 221 5.15 -13.49 7.82
C GLY A 221 4.03 -13.34 8.85
N GLU A 222 4.28 -13.64 10.12
CA GLU A 222 3.30 -13.40 11.18
C GLU A 222 3.03 -11.91 11.45
N ASP A 223 4.02 -11.04 11.25
CA ASP A 223 3.84 -9.59 11.42
C ASP A 223 2.89 -9.03 10.36
N TYR A 224 3.05 -9.48 9.11
CA TYR A 224 2.14 -9.13 8.00
C TYR A 224 0.72 -9.60 8.29
N ALA A 225 0.56 -10.81 8.85
CA ALA A 225 -0.74 -11.35 9.22
C ALA A 225 -1.38 -10.55 10.37
N MET A 226 -0.63 -10.16 11.40
CA MET A 226 -1.17 -9.39 12.54
C MET A 226 -1.58 -7.97 12.17
N LEU A 227 -0.85 -7.33 11.26
CA LEU A 227 -1.19 -6.00 10.77
C LEU A 227 -2.13 -6.01 9.58
N TRP A 228 -2.46 -7.17 9.01
CA TRP A 228 -3.13 -7.22 7.71
C TRP A 228 -2.41 -6.38 6.64
N ALA A 229 -1.08 -6.38 6.67
CA ALA A 229 -0.27 -5.77 5.64
C ALA A 229 -0.27 -6.68 4.42
N GLN A 230 -0.65 -6.14 3.28
CA GLN A 230 -0.71 -6.88 2.04
C GLN A 230 0.68 -7.02 1.43
N LEU A 231 0.91 -8.15 0.79
CA LEU A 231 1.99 -8.26 -0.18
C LEU A 231 1.53 -7.71 -1.53
N PRO A 232 2.46 -7.28 -2.40
CA PRO A 232 2.15 -6.96 -3.77
C PRO A 232 1.28 -8.04 -4.44
N PRO A 233 0.21 -7.65 -5.16
CA PRO A 233 -0.62 -8.60 -5.88
C PRO A 233 0.24 -9.41 -6.85
N ALA A 234 0.37 -10.70 -6.58
CA ALA A 234 1.09 -11.63 -7.42
C ALA A 234 0.59 -13.06 -7.15
N PRO A 235 0.63 -13.94 -8.17
CA PRO A 235 0.37 -15.37 -7.98
C PRO A 235 1.15 -15.96 -6.80
N LEU A 236 0.50 -16.86 -6.06
CA LEU A 236 1.05 -17.39 -4.82
C LEU A 236 2.45 -18.02 -4.96
N TYR A 237 2.73 -18.65 -6.10
CA TYR A 237 4.02 -19.31 -6.33
C TYR A 237 5.23 -18.35 -6.32
N TYR A 238 5.03 -17.03 -6.49
CA TYR A 238 6.10 -16.03 -6.34
C TYR A 238 6.51 -15.83 -4.88
N TRP A 239 5.55 -16.03 -3.97
CA TRP A 239 5.71 -15.85 -2.53
C TRP A 239 6.10 -17.15 -1.83
N ASN A 240 5.55 -18.27 -2.30
CA ASN A 240 5.88 -19.58 -1.80
C ASN A 240 5.67 -20.64 -2.89
N SER A 241 6.78 -21.15 -3.43
CA SER A 241 6.74 -22.15 -4.50
C SER A 241 6.44 -23.57 -4.01
N ASN A 242 6.51 -23.83 -2.69
CA ASN A 242 6.10 -25.11 -2.12
C ASN A 242 4.63 -25.05 -1.70
N THR A 243 3.76 -25.62 -2.53
CA THR A 243 2.31 -25.68 -2.30
C THR A 243 1.93 -26.26 -0.93
N ALA A 244 2.61 -27.32 -0.49
CA ALA A 244 2.31 -27.95 0.80
C ALA A 244 2.67 -27.02 1.97
N ASP A 245 3.83 -26.37 1.90
CA ASP A 245 4.25 -25.40 2.92
C ASP A 245 3.35 -24.17 2.91
N ALA A 246 2.98 -23.66 1.73
CA ALA A 246 2.08 -22.52 1.58
C ALA A 246 0.71 -22.79 2.20
N LEU A 247 0.11 -23.94 1.91
CA LEU A 247 -1.14 -24.37 2.53
C LEU A 247 -1.01 -24.53 4.04
N ARG A 248 0.13 -25.07 4.51
CA ARG A 248 0.39 -25.22 5.94
C ARG A 248 0.45 -23.87 6.66
N ASN A 249 1.14 -22.88 6.07
CA ASN A 249 1.21 -21.53 6.62
C ASN A 249 -0.16 -20.87 6.70
N ALA A 250 -1.00 -21.02 5.66
CA ALA A 250 -2.38 -20.54 5.69
C ALA A 250 -3.20 -21.22 6.79
N CYS A 251 -3.01 -22.52 7.01
CA CYS A 251 -3.63 -23.23 8.12
C CYS A 251 -3.18 -22.74 9.50
N ILE A 252 -1.90 -22.41 9.65
CA ILE A 252 -1.36 -21.83 10.89
C ILE A 252 -1.98 -20.46 11.16
N ASN A 253 -1.98 -19.57 10.15
CA ASN A 253 -2.59 -18.25 10.25
C ASN A 253 -4.09 -18.32 10.58
N LEU A 254 -4.82 -19.22 9.91
CA LEU A 254 -6.25 -19.40 10.16
C LEU A 254 -6.54 -19.94 11.56
N LEU A 255 -5.71 -20.87 12.06
CA LEU A 255 -5.81 -21.41 13.41
C LEU A 255 -5.46 -20.36 14.47
N ALA A 256 -4.42 -19.56 14.23
CA ALA A 256 -4.03 -18.47 15.11
C ALA A 256 -5.14 -17.42 15.24
N TYR A 257 -5.76 -17.06 14.11
CA TYR A 257 -6.96 -16.21 14.10
C TYR A 257 -8.10 -16.81 14.92
N HIS A 258 -8.37 -18.12 14.77
CA HIS A 258 -9.43 -18.79 15.53
C HIS A 258 -9.18 -18.81 17.04
N LEU A 259 -7.92 -18.94 17.45
CA LEU A 259 -7.50 -19.03 18.85
C LEU A 259 -7.13 -17.69 19.47
N ASP A 260 -7.24 -16.59 18.71
CA ASP A 260 -6.80 -15.25 19.10
C ASP A 260 -5.34 -15.23 19.60
N SER A 261 -4.44 -15.89 18.86
CA SER A 261 -3.03 -16.05 19.22
C SER A 261 -2.09 -15.62 18.11
N TRP A 262 -0.78 -15.62 18.39
CA TRP A 262 0.22 -15.48 17.35
C TRP A 262 0.30 -16.74 16.47
N PRO A 263 0.57 -16.61 15.17
CA PRO A 263 0.84 -17.73 14.27
C PRO A 263 1.95 -18.65 14.79
N SER A 264 3.04 -18.09 15.32
CA SER A 264 4.14 -18.89 15.85
C SER A 264 3.76 -19.77 17.06
N ASP A 265 2.76 -19.40 17.84
CA ASP A 265 2.30 -20.16 19.02
C ASP A 265 1.51 -21.43 18.66
N VAL A 266 1.05 -21.56 17.42
CA VAL A 266 0.17 -22.67 17.00
C VAL A 266 0.79 -23.56 15.92
N VAL A 267 2.04 -23.31 15.54
CA VAL A 267 2.75 -24.08 14.49
C VAL A 267 2.75 -25.58 14.77
N GLU A 268 3.01 -25.98 16.02
CA GLU A 268 3.07 -27.40 16.42
C GLU A 268 1.69 -28.08 16.42
N LYS A 269 0.60 -27.30 16.40
CA LYS A 269 -0.76 -27.83 16.35
C LYS A 269 -1.18 -28.24 14.94
N VAL A 270 -0.44 -27.83 13.90
CA VAL A 270 -0.71 -28.21 12.51
C VAL A 270 0.27 -29.30 12.09
N ALA A 271 -0.23 -30.43 11.59
CA ALA A 271 0.62 -31.54 11.13
C ALA A 271 1.67 -31.07 10.10
N LEU A 272 2.80 -31.78 10.01
CA LEU A 272 3.89 -31.43 9.08
C LEU A 272 3.60 -31.82 7.64
N ALA A 273 2.89 -32.94 7.42
CA ALA A 273 2.58 -33.44 6.10
C ALA A 273 1.08 -33.29 5.82
N PRO A 274 0.70 -32.85 4.61
CA PRO A 274 -0.71 -32.81 4.24
C PRO A 274 -1.22 -34.22 3.87
N GLU A 275 -2.52 -34.41 4.01
CA GLU A 275 -3.26 -35.61 3.64
C GLU A 275 -4.25 -35.27 2.52
N THR A 276 -4.36 -36.17 1.53
CA THR A 276 -5.38 -36.09 0.49
C THR A 276 -6.60 -36.90 0.91
N ASN A 277 -7.80 -36.43 0.53
CA ASN A 277 -9.07 -37.09 0.87
C ASN A 277 -9.23 -37.32 2.39
N LEU A 278 -8.81 -36.33 3.18
CA LEU A 278 -8.76 -36.35 4.63
C LEU A 278 -10.15 -36.49 5.28
N ALA A 279 -11.14 -35.81 4.70
CA ALA A 279 -12.52 -35.78 5.17
C ALA A 279 -13.46 -35.43 3.99
N ASN A 280 -14.77 -35.54 4.23
CA ASN A 280 -15.78 -35.02 3.32
C ASN A 280 -16.55 -33.87 3.99
N ASN A 281 -16.90 -32.85 3.20
CA ASN A 281 -17.81 -31.79 3.64
C ASN A 281 -19.28 -32.29 3.65
N GLU A 282 -20.21 -31.44 4.08
CA GLU A 282 -21.64 -31.80 4.16
C GLU A 282 -22.27 -32.15 2.79
N GLN A 283 -21.66 -31.72 1.69
CA GLN A 283 -22.10 -32.03 0.32
C GLN A 283 -21.47 -33.33 -0.22
N GLY A 284 -20.59 -33.98 0.55
CA GLY A 284 -19.87 -35.18 0.13
C GLY A 284 -18.64 -34.91 -0.73
N HIS A 285 -18.22 -33.65 -0.90
CA HIS A 285 -16.98 -33.32 -1.60
C HIS A 285 -15.77 -33.66 -0.74
N SER A 286 -14.76 -34.24 -1.38
CA SER A 286 -13.50 -34.61 -0.74
C SER A 286 -12.68 -33.39 -0.38
N LEU A 287 -12.14 -33.38 0.85
CA LEU A 287 -11.29 -32.32 1.39
C LEU A 287 -9.86 -32.82 1.57
N SER A 288 -8.89 -31.96 1.26
CA SER A 288 -7.45 -32.23 1.44
C SER A 288 -6.79 -31.11 2.24
N GLY A 289 -5.80 -31.44 3.07
CA GLY A 289 -5.17 -30.47 3.97
C GLY A 289 -4.46 -31.13 5.14
N PHE A 290 -4.54 -30.52 6.32
CA PHE A 290 -3.78 -30.92 7.50
C PHE A 290 -4.68 -31.36 8.65
N ARG A 291 -4.24 -32.38 9.40
CA ARG A 291 -4.79 -32.67 10.73
C ARG A 291 -4.28 -31.66 11.75
N LEU A 292 -5.15 -31.35 12.70
CA LEU A 292 -4.85 -30.48 13.83
C LEU A 292 -4.79 -31.31 15.11
N THR A 293 -3.83 -30.99 15.97
CA THR A 293 -3.75 -31.58 17.30
C THR A 293 -4.90 -31.05 18.15
N THR A 294 -5.83 -31.92 18.54
CA THR A 294 -7.04 -31.58 19.28
C THR A 294 -7.13 -32.35 20.60
N HIS A 295 -7.68 -31.69 21.63
CA HIS A 295 -7.96 -32.26 22.94
C HIS A 295 -9.45 -32.43 23.21
N SER A 296 -10.31 -31.99 22.28
CA SER A 296 -11.77 -32.00 22.43
C SER A 296 -12.48 -32.13 21.08
N PRO A 297 -13.59 -32.90 20.98
CA PRO A 297 -14.33 -33.05 19.73
C PRO A 297 -14.99 -31.76 19.22
N LEU A 298 -14.98 -30.68 20.02
CA LEU A 298 -15.51 -29.36 19.65
C LEU A 298 -14.44 -28.43 19.06
N GLU A 299 -13.17 -28.80 19.13
CA GLU A 299 -12.08 -28.03 18.55
C GLU A 299 -11.92 -28.33 17.04
N PRO A 300 -11.30 -27.41 16.28
CA PRO A 300 -10.83 -27.72 14.94
C PRO A 300 -9.99 -29.00 14.91
N SER A 301 -10.39 -29.96 14.09
CA SER A 301 -9.67 -31.22 13.88
C SER A 301 -8.91 -31.23 12.56
N TYR A 302 -9.37 -30.43 11.59
CA TYR A 302 -8.77 -30.32 10.27
C TYR A 302 -8.65 -28.86 9.85
N CYS A 303 -7.62 -28.56 9.07
CA CYS A 303 -7.59 -27.39 8.21
C CYS A 303 -7.51 -27.88 6.77
N ALA A 304 -8.54 -27.64 5.96
CA ALA A 304 -8.64 -28.27 4.64
C ALA A 304 -9.45 -27.42 3.66
N LEU A 305 -9.24 -27.72 2.37
CA LEU A 305 -9.91 -27.13 1.21
C LEU A 305 -10.46 -28.24 0.30
N PRO A 306 -11.35 -27.93 -0.67
CA PRO A 306 -11.77 -28.88 -1.70
C PRO A 306 -10.56 -29.50 -2.41
N HIS A 307 -10.53 -30.83 -2.59
CA HIS A 307 -9.35 -31.51 -3.15
C HIS A 307 -8.89 -30.96 -4.52
N GLU A 308 -9.82 -30.47 -5.33
CA GLU A 308 -9.56 -29.83 -6.63
C GLU A 308 -8.76 -28.51 -6.54
N GLN A 309 -8.74 -27.84 -5.39
CA GLN A 309 -7.98 -26.61 -5.13
C GLN A 309 -6.63 -26.88 -4.43
N PHE A 310 -6.25 -28.15 -4.26
CA PHE A 310 -5.09 -28.55 -3.47
C PHE A 310 -3.73 -28.21 -4.10
N ASP A 311 -3.71 -27.86 -5.38
CA ASP A 311 -2.54 -27.32 -6.06
C ASP A 311 -2.33 -25.81 -5.82
N LEU A 312 -3.30 -25.13 -5.19
CA LEU A 312 -3.36 -23.69 -4.94
C LEU A 312 -3.29 -22.84 -6.22
N ASN A 313 -3.73 -23.37 -7.36
CA ASN A 313 -3.85 -22.61 -8.60
C ASN A 313 -5.20 -21.92 -8.68
N GLY A 314 -5.21 -20.60 -8.46
CA GLY A 314 -6.40 -19.77 -8.55
C GLY A 314 -7.05 -19.51 -7.20
N ASP A 315 -8.38 -19.59 -7.16
CA ASP A 315 -9.17 -19.29 -5.96
C ASP A 315 -9.06 -20.40 -4.91
N ILE A 316 -8.95 -20.01 -3.64
CA ILE A 316 -8.72 -20.91 -2.51
C ILE A 316 -9.84 -20.77 -1.48
N ASP A 317 -10.45 -21.90 -1.13
CA ASP A 317 -11.49 -22.04 -0.11
C ASP A 317 -11.00 -22.91 1.05
N LEU A 318 -10.29 -22.29 1.98
CA LEU A 318 -9.72 -22.95 3.14
C LEU A 318 -10.68 -22.82 4.33
N ALA A 319 -10.81 -23.88 5.13
CA ALA A 319 -11.56 -23.82 6.39
C ALA A 319 -10.88 -24.61 7.50
N LEU A 320 -11.10 -24.15 8.73
CA LEU A 320 -10.96 -25.00 9.92
C LEU A 320 -12.24 -25.79 10.08
N LEU A 321 -12.14 -27.11 10.24
CA LEU A 321 -13.29 -27.99 10.35
C LEU A 321 -13.23 -28.86 11.60
N THR A 322 -14.40 -29.13 12.18
CA THR A 322 -14.56 -30.14 13.23
C THR A 322 -14.41 -31.55 12.67
N ALA A 323 -14.05 -32.51 13.53
CA ALA A 323 -14.19 -33.92 13.20
C ALA A 323 -15.65 -34.27 12.87
N PRO A 324 -15.90 -35.26 11.99
CA PRO A 324 -17.25 -35.70 11.62
C PRO A 324 -18.10 -36.29 12.77
N GLY A 325 -17.57 -36.37 14.00
CA GLY A 325 -18.24 -37.00 15.14
C GLY A 325 -18.49 -38.49 14.92
N VAL A 326 -19.52 -39.05 15.57
CA VAL A 326 -19.87 -40.49 15.48
C VAL A 326 -20.53 -40.87 14.15
N SER A 327 -21.25 -39.92 13.53
CA SER A 327 -21.84 -40.06 12.20
C SER A 327 -22.10 -38.67 11.62
N GLY A 328 -21.25 -38.20 10.71
CA GLY A 328 -21.37 -36.85 10.18
C GLY A 328 -20.31 -36.51 9.14
N ALA A 329 -20.37 -35.26 8.67
CA ALA A 329 -19.39 -34.65 7.79
C ALA A 329 -18.59 -33.58 8.53
N ALA A 330 -17.43 -33.22 8.00
CA ALA A 330 -16.64 -32.12 8.56
C ALA A 330 -17.37 -30.78 8.33
N ARG A 331 -17.46 -29.96 9.38
CA ARG A 331 -18.20 -28.68 9.36
C ARG A 331 -17.24 -27.51 9.54
N PRO A 332 -17.34 -26.45 8.71
CA PRO A 332 -16.48 -25.29 8.84
C PRO A 332 -16.81 -24.50 10.11
N LEU A 333 -15.76 -24.12 10.86
CA LEU A 333 -15.81 -23.21 12.01
C LEU A 333 -15.41 -21.79 11.60
N VAL A 334 -14.26 -21.68 10.92
CA VAL A 334 -13.68 -20.45 10.40
C VAL A 334 -13.26 -20.71 8.96
N SER A 335 -13.42 -19.72 8.09
CA SER A 335 -13.13 -19.83 6.66
C SER A 335 -12.16 -18.74 6.20
N LEU A 336 -11.32 -19.07 5.23
CA LEU A 336 -10.49 -18.17 4.46
C LEU A 336 -10.80 -18.38 2.98
N PHE A 337 -11.22 -17.29 2.34
CA PHE A 337 -11.39 -17.19 0.89
C PHE A 337 -10.28 -16.29 0.37
N SER A 338 -9.38 -16.84 -0.46
CA SER A 338 -8.39 -16.06 -1.20
C SER A 338 -8.77 -16.06 -2.66
N ARG A 339 -8.90 -14.87 -3.26
CA ARG A 339 -9.32 -14.64 -4.64
C ARG A 339 -8.29 -13.78 -5.33
N GLY A 340 -7.87 -14.17 -6.53
CA GLY A 340 -6.99 -13.33 -7.35
C GLY A 340 -7.71 -12.06 -7.78
N ASP A 341 -8.94 -12.23 -8.26
CA ASP A 341 -9.84 -11.15 -8.67
C ASP A 341 -11.03 -11.05 -7.71
N GLY A 342 -11.22 -9.88 -7.11
CA GLY A 342 -12.37 -9.59 -6.23
C GLY A 342 -12.05 -9.62 -4.74
N TRP A 343 -13.01 -10.08 -3.93
CA TRP A 343 -12.93 -10.01 -2.47
C TRP A 343 -12.36 -11.30 -1.87
N SER A 344 -11.24 -11.16 -1.15
CA SER A 344 -10.76 -12.17 -0.23
C SER A 344 -11.26 -11.86 1.17
N THR A 345 -11.49 -12.90 1.97
CA THR A 345 -11.92 -12.71 3.36
C THR A 345 -11.52 -13.86 4.28
N MET A 346 -11.18 -13.54 5.53
CA MET A 346 -10.89 -14.51 6.57
C MET A 346 -11.75 -14.24 7.81
N GLY A 347 -12.48 -15.24 8.30
CA GLY A 347 -13.26 -15.12 9.52
C GLY A 347 -14.46 -16.06 9.61
N THR A 348 -15.42 -15.68 10.47
CA THR A 348 -16.64 -16.47 10.76
C THR A 348 -17.89 -15.80 10.20
N GLY A 349 -18.86 -16.62 9.77
CA GLY A 349 -20.19 -16.14 9.35
C GLY A 349 -20.18 -15.25 8.10
N GLY A 350 -21.28 -14.51 7.90
CA GLY A 350 -21.46 -13.57 6.78
C GLY A 350 -21.40 -12.10 7.18
N ASP A 351 -21.01 -11.78 8.42
CA ASP A 351 -20.89 -10.40 8.90
C ASP A 351 -19.51 -9.85 8.50
N PRO A 352 -19.44 -8.84 7.61
CA PRO A 352 -18.18 -8.29 7.11
C PRO A 352 -17.36 -7.61 8.22
N VAL A 353 -17.99 -7.19 9.33
CA VAL A 353 -17.28 -6.57 10.46
C VAL A 353 -16.57 -7.64 11.32
N ARG A 354 -16.96 -8.90 11.20
CA ARG A 354 -16.34 -10.04 11.91
C ARG A 354 -15.37 -10.83 11.05
N ARG A 355 -15.05 -10.32 9.87
CA ARG A 355 -14.12 -10.94 8.94
C ARG A 355 -13.07 -9.90 8.54
N TYR A 356 -11.84 -10.35 8.39
CA TYR A 356 -10.89 -9.59 7.61
C TYR A 356 -11.34 -9.59 6.15
N LEU A 357 -11.31 -8.44 5.50
CA LEU A 357 -11.72 -8.23 4.12
C LEU A 357 -10.62 -7.46 3.39
N GLN A 358 -10.28 -7.93 2.20
CA GLN A 358 -9.27 -7.35 1.34
C GLN A 358 -9.68 -7.55 -0.13
N LYS A 359 -9.32 -6.59 -0.98
CA LYS A 359 -9.38 -6.75 -2.44
C LYS A 359 -8.13 -7.47 -2.94
N GLY A 360 -8.30 -8.45 -3.82
CA GLY A 360 -7.22 -9.31 -4.31
C GLY A 360 -6.79 -10.39 -3.31
N SER A 361 -5.73 -11.13 -3.62
CA SER A 361 -5.34 -12.33 -2.89
C SER A 361 -4.75 -12.05 -1.50
N MET A 362 -5.02 -12.93 -0.53
CA MET A 362 -4.42 -12.87 0.80
C MET A 362 -3.07 -13.60 0.86
N SER A 363 -2.17 -13.30 -0.08
CA SER A 363 -0.89 -14.01 -0.25
C SER A 363 -0.01 -13.97 1.01
N GLN A 364 -0.13 -12.90 1.82
CA GLN A 364 0.58 -12.74 3.09
C GLN A 364 0.26 -13.85 4.11
N LEU A 365 -0.84 -14.58 3.95
CA LEU A 365 -1.21 -15.67 4.86
C LEU A 365 -0.56 -17.01 4.49
N PHE A 366 0.13 -17.09 3.34
CA PHE A 366 0.73 -18.32 2.80
C PHE A 366 2.27 -18.31 2.84
N VAL A 367 2.89 -17.18 3.21
CA VAL A 367 4.34 -17.07 3.39
C VAL A 367 4.78 -17.73 4.71
N PRO A 368 6.07 -18.10 4.86
CA PRO A 368 6.58 -18.62 6.11
C PRO A 368 6.24 -17.74 7.30
N VAL A 369 5.73 -18.37 8.37
CA VAL A 369 5.31 -17.68 9.60
C VAL A 369 6.47 -16.90 10.26
N ARG A 370 7.67 -17.48 10.21
CA ARG A 370 8.91 -16.94 10.77
C ARG A 370 9.91 -16.69 9.65
N GLY A 371 10.83 -15.75 9.89
CA GLY A 371 11.85 -15.34 8.94
C GLY A 371 11.35 -14.26 7.99
N ALA A 372 12.31 -13.56 7.36
CA ALA A 372 12.01 -12.45 6.46
C ALA A 372 11.07 -12.89 5.32
N VAL A 373 10.08 -12.06 5.01
CA VAL A 373 9.23 -12.28 3.83
C VAL A 373 10.04 -11.98 2.57
N GLU A 374 10.42 -13.05 1.88
CA GLU A 374 11.15 -12.98 0.62
C GLU A 374 10.26 -13.45 -0.54
N SER A 375 10.47 -12.87 -1.72
CA SER A 375 9.93 -13.39 -2.98
C SER A 375 10.96 -14.28 -3.68
N ASP A 376 10.54 -15.17 -4.57
CA ASP A 376 11.44 -15.79 -5.56
C ASP A 376 11.99 -14.70 -6.48
N PHE A 377 13.13 -14.13 -6.09
CA PHE A 377 13.75 -12.96 -6.73
C PHE A 377 13.83 -13.12 -8.24
N VAL A 378 14.31 -14.26 -8.75
CA VAL A 378 14.47 -14.49 -10.18
C VAL A 378 13.16 -14.38 -10.94
N LYS A 379 12.07 -14.91 -10.36
CA LYS A 379 10.75 -14.84 -10.99
C LYS A 379 10.11 -13.47 -10.80
N PHE A 380 10.35 -12.84 -9.64
CA PHE A 380 9.67 -11.63 -9.20
C PHE A 380 10.28 -10.34 -9.75
N MET A 381 11.58 -10.34 -10.05
CA MET A 381 12.35 -9.18 -10.50
C MET A 381 11.75 -8.47 -11.72
N ASP A 382 11.17 -9.23 -12.65
CA ASP A 382 10.53 -8.64 -13.83
C ASP A 382 9.03 -8.41 -13.61
N TYR A 383 8.42 -9.11 -12.67
CA TYR A 383 6.97 -9.09 -12.47
C TYR A 383 6.50 -7.74 -11.93
N LEU A 384 7.00 -7.29 -10.77
CA LEU A 384 6.52 -6.01 -10.19
C LEU A 384 6.82 -4.79 -11.04
N PRO A 385 8.04 -4.61 -11.59
CA PRO A 385 8.29 -3.46 -12.44
C PRO A 385 7.38 -3.49 -13.67
N LEU A 386 7.11 -4.67 -14.27
CA LEU A 386 6.13 -4.79 -15.35
C LEU A 386 4.73 -4.36 -14.90
N ARG A 387 4.27 -4.78 -13.72
CA ARG A 387 2.98 -4.36 -13.14
C ARG A 387 2.95 -2.85 -12.86
N LYS A 388 4.09 -2.23 -12.55
CA LYS A 388 4.31 -0.76 -12.47
C LYS A 388 4.70 -0.13 -13.82
N PHE A 389 4.39 -0.81 -14.93
CA PHE A 389 4.54 -0.33 -16.31
C PHE A 389 5.97 -0.10 -16.80
N ALA A 390 6.98 -0.66 -16.13
CA ALA A 390 8.34 -0.67 -16.64
C ALA A 390 8.42 -1.38 -18.00
N ARG A 391 9.38 -0.93 -18.82
CA ARG A 391 9.66 -1.48 -20.16
C ARG A 391 10.81 -2.48 -20.07
N PHE A 392 10.74 -3.51 -20.90
CA PHE A 392 11.74 -4.58 -20.96
C PHE A 392 12.14 -4.84 -22.41
N ASN A 393 13.42 -5.16 -22.63
CA ASN A 393 13.93 -5.73 -23.88
C ASN A 393 14.27 -7.22 -23.67
N ALA A 394 14.88 -7.87 -24.66
CA ALA A 394 15.21 -9.30 -24.58
C ALA A 394 16.25 -9.66 -23.48
N TYR A 395 16.89 -8.68 -22.84
CA TYR A 395 18.02 -8.86 -21.93
C TYR A 395 17.85 -8.18 -20.57
N SER A 396 17.09 -7.10 -20.46
CA SER A 396 16.89 -6.34 -19.21
C SER A 396 15.70 -5.38 -19.26
N MET A 397 15.39 -4.75 -18.12
CA MET A 397 14.64 -3.49 -18.10
C MET A 397 15.33 -2.46 -19.00
N ILE A 398 14.52 -1.71 -19.74
CA ILE A 398 14.97 -0.63 -20.62
C ILE A 398 15.09 0.64 -19.78
N ASP A 399 16.31 1.15 -19.62
CA ASP A 399 16.65 2.46 -19.01
C ASP A 399 16.77 3.56 -20.08
N ASP A 400 16.20 3.33 -21.27
CA ASP A 400 16.24 4.32 -22.34
C ASP A 400 15.27 5.44 -21.95
N THR A 401 15.85 6.56 -21.52
CA THR A 401 15.22 7.89 -21.32
C THR A 401 13.78 7.89 -21.79
N VAL A 402 12.85 7.74 -20.85
CA VAL A 402 11.44 7.52 -21.15
C VAL A 402 10.95 8.60 -22.13
N GLU A 403 10.72 8.19 -23.38
CA GLU A 403 10.33 9.12 -24.44
C GLU A 403 8.87 9.51 -24.24
N PHE A 404 8.66 10.67 -23.62
CA PHE A 404 7.35 11.31 -23.56
C PHE A 404 6.87 11.66 -24.97
N ALA A 405 5.56 11.61 -25.18
CA ALA A 405 4.96 12.10 -26.41
C ALA A 405 5.27 13.61 -26.59
N ALA A 406 5.62 14.00 -27.81
CA ALA A 406 5.93 15.39 -28.16
C ALA A 406 4.67 16.10 -28.66
N SER A 407 4.52 17.37 -28.32
CA SER A 407 3.50 18.26 -28.88
C SER A 407 4.16 19.54 -29.41
N PRO A 408 3.71 20.09 -30.56
CA PRO A 408 4.18 21.38 -31.06
C PRO A 408 3.56 22.58 -30.32
N LEU A 409 2.56 22.36 -29.46
CA LEU A 409 1.93 23.42 -28.68
C LEU A 409 2.92 23.99 -27.64
N PRO A 410 2.93 25.30 -27.39
CA PRO A 410 3.84 25.93 -26.44
C PRO A 410 3.38 25.72 -24.98
N MET A 411 3.37 24.48 -24.52
CA MET A 411 2.98 24.11 -23.16
C MET A 411 4.05 24.50 -22.13
N SER A 412 3.62 24.91 -20.94
CA SER A 412 4.53 25.21 -19.81
C SER A 412 4.69 23.98 -18.93
N VAL A 413 5.92 23.48 -18.77
CA VAL A 413 6.24 22.34 -17.89
C VAL A 413 6.23 22.82 -16.43
N LEU A 414 5.40 22.17 -15.61
CA LEU A 414 5.24 22.45 -14.18
C LEU A 414 6.07 21.51 -13.31
N GLY A 415 6.29 20.27 -13.77
CA GLY A 415 7.10 19.27 -13.09
C GLY A 415 7.34 18.06 -13.98
N GLU A 416 8.47 17.38 -13.78
CA GLU A 416 8.87 16.20 -14.56
C GLU A 416 9.71 15.27 -13.70
N ASN A 417 9.47 13.98 -13.87
CA ASN A 417 10.32 12.91 -13.36
C ASN A 417 10.55 11.87 -14.47
N ALA A 418 11.14 10.73 -14.12
CA ALA A 418 11.48 9.69 -15.10
C ALA A 418 10.27 9.12 -15.85
N ASN A 419 9.08 9.10 -15.27
CA ASN A 419 7.91 8.41 -15.83
C ASN A 419 6.71 9.32 -16.10
N ALA A 420 6.70 10.54 -15.54
CA ALA A 420 5.61 11.49 -15.70
C ALA A 420 6.09 12.93 -15.95
N ARG A 421 5.29 13.67 -16.72
CA ARG A 421 5.44 15.10 -16.99
C ARG A 421 4.12 15.80 -16.77
N VAL A 422 4.12 16.87 -15.97
CA VAL A 422 2.98 17.74 -15.71
C VAL A 422 3.19 19.06 -16.43
N MET A 423 2.20 19.48 -17.21
CA MET A 423 2.23 20.68 -18.03
C MET A 423 0.93 21.47 -17.89
N SER A 424 0.96 22.72 -18.36
CA SER A 424 -0.22 23.55 -18.52
C SER A 424 -0.25 24.17 -19.92
N TYR A 425 -1.46 24.32 -20.45
CA TYR A 425 -1.72 25.02 -21.69
C TYR A 425 -3.13 25.60 -21.64
N GLY A 426 -3.24 26.92 -21.82
CA GLY A 426 -4.51 27.62 -21.65
C GLY A 426 -5.08 27.40 -20.25
N GLN A 427 -6.28 26.83 -20.18
CA GLN A 427 -6.94 26.47 -18.92
C GLN A 427 -6.82 24.98 -18.57
N GLN A 428 -6.07 24.18 -19.34
CA GLN A 428 -5.89 22.76 -19.07
C GLN A 428 -4.64 22.47 -18.25
N GLN A 429 -4.76 21.50 -17.35
CA GLN A 429 -3.63 20.73 -16.85
C GLN A 429 -3.48 19.48 -17.72
N ILE A 430 -2.23 19.20 -18.12
CA ILE A 430 -1.87 18.05 -18.92
C ILE A 430 -0.88 17.21 -18.14
N VAL A 431 -1.19 15.94 -17.94
CA VAL A 431 -0.28 15.00 -17.30
C VAL A 431 0.00 13.88 -18.29
N VAL A 432 1.27 13.65 -18.56
CA VAL A 432 1.74 12.60 -19.46
C VAL A 432 2.43 11.54 -18.62
N GLN A 433 1.99 10.29 -18.69
CA GLN A 433 2.69 9.14 -18.15
C GLN A 433 3.17 8.27 -19.31
N ALA A 434 4.44 7.89 -19.28
CA ALA A 434 5.02 6.99 -20.26
C ALA A 434 5.36 5.65 -19.60
N GLY A 435 5.32 4.58 -20.38
CA GLY A 435 5.48 3.22 -19.88
C GLY A 435 5.40 2.16 -20.96
N SER A 436 5.06 0.94 -20.55
CA SER A 436 4.97 -0.24 -21.42
C SER A 436 3.61 -0.38 -22.12
N GLN A 437 3.53 -1.32 -23.06
CA GLN A 437 2.27 -1.71 -23.70
C GLN A 437 1.17 -2.10 -22.67
N LEU A 438 1.55 -2.58 -21.47
CA LEU A 438 0.60 -2.87 -20.41
C LEU A 438 -0.10 -1.61 -19.90
N LEU A 439 0.60 -0.47 -19.82
CA LEU A 439 0.00 0.83 -19.48
C LEU A 439 -1.09 1.19 -20.48
N TYR A 440 -0.80 1.07 -21.78
CA TYR A 440 -1.76 1.35 -22.84
C TYR A 440 -3.03 0.49 -22.71
N THR A 441 -2.85 -0.83 -22.61
CA THR A 441 -4.00 -1.76 -22.59
C THR A 441 -4.83 -1.61 -21.32
N THR A 442 -4.17 -1.39 -20.18
CA THR A 442 -4.86 -1.17 -18.91
C THR A 442 -5.59 0.16 -18.93
N ALA A 443 -4.96 1.25 -19.39
CA ALA A 443 -5.59 2.56 -19.51
C ALA A 443 -6.84 2.52 -20.38
N ARG A 444 -6.74 1.92 -21.58
CA ARG A 444 -7.88 1.80 -22.48
C ARG A 444 -9.08 1.11 -21.84
N GLN A 445 -8.80 0.03 -21.10
CA GLN A 445 -9.83 -0.76 -20.44
C GLN A 445 -10.41 -0.05 -19.22
N GLU A 446 -9.56 0.38 -18.29
CA GLU A 446 -9.99 0.94 -17.01
C GLU A 446 -10.68 2.28 -17.21
N HIS A 447 -10.14 3.19 -18.03
CA HIS A 447 -10.73 4.51 -18.27
C HIS A 447 -12.13 4.43 -18.89
N ALA A 448 -12.37 3.50 -19.82
CA ALA A 448 -13.67 3.36 -20.47
C ALA A 448 -14.71 2.66 -19.58
N ASN A 449 -14.29 1.98 -18.51
CA ASN A 449 -15.17 1.26 -17.60
C ASN A 449 -15.24 1.90 -16.20
N ARG A 450 -14.72 3.13 -16.04
CA ARG A 450 -14.86 3.88 -14.79
C ARG A 450 -16.33 4.15 -14.51
N THR A 451 -16.70 4.01 -13.24
CA THR A 451 -18.07 4.22 -12.74
C THR A 451 -18.19 5.48 -11.90
N ASP A 452 -17.06 6.09 -11.59
CA ASP A 452 -16.89 7.30 -10.80
C ASP A 452 -16.76 8.57 -11.66
N VAL A 453 -17.01 8.46 -12.97
CA VAL A 453 -17.12 9.56 -13.94
C VAL A 453 -18.20 9.25 -14.99
N ASP A 454 -18.72 10.27 -15.67
CA ASP A 454 -19.64 10.12 -16.81
C ASP A 454 -18.84 10.02 -18.12
N VAL A 455 -18.64 8.80 -18.61
CA VAL A 455 -17.93 8.54 -19.88
C VAL A 455 -18.87 8.75 -21.07
N THR A 456 -18.63 9.82 -21.84
CA THR A 456 -19.46 10.17 -23.02
C THR A 456 -18.75 9.95 -24.35
N LEU A 457 -17.44 9.75 -24.34
CA LEU A 457 -16.61 9.54 -25.53
C LEU A 457 -15.72 8.32 -25.32
N THR A 458 -15.69 7.42 -26.29
CA THR A 458 -14.76 6.30 -26.35
C THR A 458 -14.51 5.95 -27.80
N THR A 459 -13.30 6.22 -28.29
CA THR A 459 -12.92 6.05 -29.69
C THR A 459 -11.54 5.39 -29.77
N ASP A 460 -11.40 4.40 -30.65
CA ASP A 460 -10.14 3.74 -30.95
C ASP A 460 -9.63 4.16 -32.33
N PHE A 461 -8.33 4.40 -32.40
CA PHE A 461 -7.58 4.71 -33.62
C PHE A 461 -6.55 3.60 -33.88
N GLU A 462 -5.92 3.59 -35.05
CA GLU A 462 -4.89 2.59 -35.39
C GLU A 462 -3.77 2.54 -34.34
N ASN A 463 -3.28 3.71 -33.91
CA ASN A 463 -2.14 3.85 -32.99
C ASN A 463 -2.50 4.53 -31.65
N GLY A 464 -3.78 4.63 -31.31
CA GLY A 464 -4.18 5.31 -30.09
C GLY A 464 -5.64 5.11 -29.70
N PHE A 465 -6.02 5.71 -28.58
CA PHE A 465 -7.41 5.78 -28.14
C PHE A 465 -7.70 7.14 -27.51
N VAL A 466 -8.99 7.46 -27.44
CA VAL A 466 -9.51 8.60 -26.68
C VAL A 466 -10.68 8.12 -25.83
N VAL A 467 -10.66 8.43 -24.54
CA VAL A 467 -11.79 8.27 -23.62
C VAL A 467 -12.03 9.63 -22.95
N GLY A 468 -13.25 10.14 -23.00
CA GLY A 468 -13.56 11.47 -22.47
C GLY A 468 -14.96 11.55 -21.89
N GLY A 469 -15.20 12.62 -21.15
CA GLY A 469 -16.45 12.78 -20.42
C GLY A 469 -16.37 13.86 -19.37
N TYR A 470 -17.15 13.69 -18.31
CA TYR A 470 -17.26 14.64 -17.20
C TYR A 470 -17.09 13.95 -15.86
N TYR A 471 -16.37 14.61 -14.95
CA TYR A 471 -16.44 14.27 -13.53
C TYR A 471 -17.82 14.65 -12.96
N PHE A 472 -18.20 14.12 -11.80
CA PHE A 472 -19.44 14.52 -11.12
C PHE A 472 -19.49 16.00 -10.75
N SER A 473 -18.32 16.62 -10.57
CA SER A 473 -18.17 18.07 -10.43
C SER A 473 -18.61 18.86 -11.68
N GLY A 474 -18.78 18.20 -12.82
CA GLY A 474 -19.10 18.80 -14.11
C GLY A 474 -17.87 19.23 -14.93
N ARG A 475 -16.65 19.07 -14.39
CA ARG A 475 -15.41 19.40 -15.10
C ARG A 475 -15.16 18.39 -16.23
N PRO A 476 -14.82 18.85 -17.45
CA PRO A 476 -14.54 17.95 -18.56
C PRO A 476 -13.13 17.34 -18.44
N TYR A 477 -12.99 16.10 -18.90
CA TYR A 477 -11.69 15.44 -19.02
C TYR A 477 -11.57 14.69 -20.34
N LEU A 478 -10.31 14.47 -20.73
CA LEU A 478 -9.94 13.66 -21.88
C LEU A 478 -8.69 12.82 -21.54
N TRP A 479 -8.80 11.51 -21.69
CA TRP A 479 -7.68 10.58 -21.63
C TRP A 479 -7.32 10.12 -23.03
N VAL A 480 -6.04 10.16 -23.34
CA VAL A 480 -5.49 9.77 -24.63
C VAL A 480 -4.44 8.70 -24.40
N GLY A 481 -4.50 7.61 -25.16
CA GLY A 481 -3.41 6.64 -25.25
C GLY A 481 -2.75 6.69 -26.61
N LEU A 482 -1.43 6.62 -26.64
CA LEU A 482 -0.64 6.49 -27.86
C LEU A 482 0.29 5.28 -27.76
N LYS A 483 0.36 4.49 -28.83
CA LYS A 483 1.36 3.43 -29.00
C LYS A 483 2.54 3.97 -29.78
N GLY A 484 3.74 3.60 -29.36
CA GLY A 484 4.98 3.84 -30.07
C GLY A 484 5.65 2.53 -30.51
N GLU A 485 6.78 2.67 -31.17
CA GLU A 485 7.68 1.56 -31.46
C GLU A 485 8.21 0.84 -30.20
N ASN A 486 8.65 -0.41 -30.35
CA ASN A 486 9.32 -1.21 -29.31
C ASN A 486 8.53 -1.31 -27.99
N GLY A 487 7.20 -1.40 -28.08
CA GLY A 487 6.31 -1.56 -26.92
C GLY A 487 6.25 -0.33 -26.00
N ALA A 488 6.71 0.84 -26.46
CA ALA A 488 6.51 2.10 -25.79
C ALA A 488 5.03 2.51 -25.85
N ALA A 489 4.53 3.05 -24.75
CA ALA A 489 3.22 3.68 -24.71
C ALA A 489 3.24 4.94 -23.86
N VAL A 490 2.33 5.85 -24.20
CA VAL A 490 2.06 7.05 -23.43
C VAL A 490 0.56 7.14 -23.16
N VAL A 491 0.21 7.53 -21.95
CA VAL A 491 -1.14 7.90 -21.55
C VAL A 491 -1.11 9.36 -21.12
N VAL A 492 -1.98 10.17 -21.70
CA VAL A 492 -2.13 11.58 -21.41
C VAL A 492 -3.48 11.81 -20.74
N ARG A 493 -3.49 12.50 -19.61
CA ARG A 493 -4.70 13.08 -19.02
C ARG A 493 -4.70 14.57 -19.32
N ILE A 494 -5.80 15.05 -19.88
CA ILE A 494 -6.07 16.46 -20.13
C ILE A 494 -7.34 16.80 -19.34
N GLU A 495 -7.26 17.77 -18.44
CA GLU A 495 -8.39 18.16 -17.63
C GLU A 495 -8.39 19.65 -17.38
N THR A 496 -9.59 20.22 -17.19
CA THR A 496 -9.73 21.61 -16.76
C THR A 496 -9.78 21.65 -15.24
N PRO A 497 -8.76 22.20 -14.54
CA PRO A 497 -8.69 22.14 -13.07
C PRO A 497 -9.79 22.93 -12.37
N GLU A 498 -10.37 23.92 -13.03
CA GLU A 498 -11.50 24.68 -12.51
C GLU A 498 -12.71 24.52 -13.44
N MET A 499 -13.92 24.78 -12.94
CA MET A 499 -15.11 24.74 -13.79
C MET A 499 -14.98 25.79 -14.91
N PRO A 500 -14.99 25.40 -16.19
CA PRO A 500 -14.79 26.35 -17.27
C PRO A 500 -15.93 27.37 -17.36
N GLN A 501 -15.59 28.63 -17.62
CA GLN A 501 -16.59 29.67 -17.91
C GLN A 501 -17.26 29.44 -19.26
N ASP A 502 -16.51 28.90 -20.22
CA ASP A 502 -17.00 28.47 -21.53
C ASP A 502 -16.66 26.99 -21.74
N MET A 503 -17.66 26.12 -21.56
CA MET A 503 -17.51 24.68 -21.72
C MET A 503 -17.14 24.29 -23.16
N THR A 504 -17.66 25.00 -24.16
CA THR A 504 -17.39 24.66 -25.57
C THR A 504 -15.93 24.94 -25.90
N ALA A 505 -15.43 26.10 -25.47
CA ALA A 505 -14.02 26.45 -25.65
C ALA A 505 -13.09 25.46 -24.92
N ALA A 506 -13.46 25.03 -23.71
CA ALA A 506 -12.71 24.03 -22.95
C ALA A 506 -12.55 22.71 -23.71
N LEU A 507 -13.64 22.20 -24.26
CA LEU A 507 -13.66 20.93 -25.00
C LEU A 507 -12.86 21.01 -26.30
N ILE A 508 -12.95 22.13 -27.03
CA ILE A 508 -12.15 22.37 -28.24
C ILE A 508 -10.66 22.40 -27.90
N GLU A 509 -10.27 23.06 -26.80
CA GLU A 509 -8.87 23.11 -26.36
C GLU A 509 -8.36 21.71 -25.95
N GLN A 510 -9.19 20.90 -25.27
CA GLN A 510 -8.84 19.51 -24.95
C GLN A 510 -8.61 18.66 -26.21
N GLU A 511 -9.47 18.81 -27.22
CA GLU A 511 -9.33 18.13 -28.50
C GLU A 511 -8.06 18.57 -29.24
N GLU A 512 -7.77 19.87 -29.32
CA GLU A 512 -6.55 20.40 -29.93
C GLU A 512 -5.29 19.83 -29.26
N ILE A 513 -5.26 19.81 -27.92
CA ILE A 513 -4.16 19.22 -27.16
C ILE A 513 -4.02 17.73 -27.48
N ALA A 514 -5.10 16.95 -27.43
CA ALA A 514 -5.08 15.52 -27.70
C ALA A 514 -4.51 15.20 -29.09
N CYS A 515 -4.95 15.94 -30.11
CA CYS A 515 -4.54 15.74 -31.50
C CYS A 515 -3.12 16.25 -31.79
N SER A 516 -2.55 17.06 -30.89
CA SER A 516 -1.19 17.60 -31.03
C SER A 516 -0.09 16.61 -30.65
N PHE A 517 -0.40 15.61 -29.80
CA PHE A 517 0.59 14.67 -29.30
C PHE A 517 1.01 13.64 -30.36
N SER A 518 2.31 13.35 -30.39
CA SER A 518 2.92 12.31 -31.24
C SER A 518 3.97 11.52 -30.48
N LEU A 519 3.96 10.20 -30.62
CA LEU A 519 4.94 9.28 -30.06
C LEU A 519 5.59 8.50 -31.21
N HIS A 520 6.90 8.65 -31.41
CA HIS A 520 7.62 8.06 -32.55
C HIS A 520 6.95 8.32 -33.92
N GLY A 521 6.33 9.49 -34.09
CA GLY A 521 5.62 9.85 -35.33
C GLY A 521 4.18 9.33 -35.42
N HIS A 522 3.74 8.49 -34.48
CA HIS A 522 2.35 8.06 -34.36
C HIS A 522 1.50 9.09 -33.60
N ARG A 523 0.35 9.45 -34.17
CA ARG A 523 -0.62 10.42 -33.62
C ARG A 523 -2.04 9.92 -33.80
N LEU A 524 -2.99 10.56 -33.12
CA LEU A 524 -4.42 10.38 -33.37
C LEU A 524 -4.80 10.91 -34.76
N ASP A 525 -5.74 10.24 -35.43
CA ASP A 525 -6.30 10.69 -36.71
C ASP A 525 -7.55 11.54 -36.47
N CYS A 526 -7.34 12.79 -36.03
CA CYS A 526 -8.41 13.73 -35.70
C CYS A 526 -9.01 14.45 -36.93
N SER A 527 -9.06 13.77 -38.08
CA SER A 527 -9.47 14.37 -39.36
C SER A 527 -10.99 14.58 -39.52
#